data_AF-C1A4K2-F1
#
_entry.id   AF-C1A4K2-F1
#
_cell.length_a   1.000
_cell.length_b   1.000
_cell.length_c   1.000
_cell.angle_alpha   90.00
_cell.angle_beta   90.00
_cell.angle_gamma   90.00
#
_symmetry.space_group_name_H-M   'P 1'
#
loop_
_entity.id
_entity.type
_entity.pdbx_description
1 polymer ?
#
loop_
_entity_poly.entity_id
_entity_poly.type
_entity_poly.pdbx_seq_one_letter_code
_entity_poly.pdbx_strand_id
1 'polypeptide(L)'
;MSGCNSLTDSSVGNDRFGAISISARNLSATQGRASATMVVFDASSVSIPNSLLQQSDQCVYASVDTTTTTVRGQFRAGESVALAVGTQSLSLPFNTTLQRYATPEATPFTYTRGEEALITIPGEGSSFPASTISVKLAEPIIPEPVPALVAGQVLPIRWNGTSDSTSAIILSLRYANANTSVTEQIYCALRDDGTVDIPANGVAVLMASPASRRSMVLTRWRTNEKVLNNTTLLHIVSTIDTTLSIP
;
A
#
# COMPACT_ATOMS: atom_id res chain seq x y z
N MET A 1 -17.50 -13.16 2.31
CA MET A 1 -16.19 -12.49 2.40
C MET A 1 -15.52 -12.65 1.05
N SER A 2 -15.59 -11.63 0.20
CA SER A 2 -14.99 -11.59 -1.13
C SER A 2 -14.32 -10.23 -1.26
N GLY A 3 -13.07 -10.16 -0.84
CA GLY A 3 -12.30 -8.93 -0.77
C GLY A 3 -10.98 -9.15 -1.48
N CYS A 4 -11.02 -8.94 -2.80
CA CYS A 4 -9.95 -8.75 -3.78
C CYS A 4 -10.37 -9.48 -5.07
N ASN A 5 -11.15 -8.81 -5.92
CA ASN A 5 -11.41 -9.26 -7.29
C ASN A 5 -10.46 -8.62 -8.32
N SER A 6 -9.65 -7.64 -7.89
CA SER A 6 -9.01 -6.65 -8.77
C SER A 6 -10.02 -5.91 -9.68
N LEU A 7 -9.64 -4.72 -10.17
CA LEU A 7 -10.27 -4.19 -11.40
C LEU A 7 -9.55 -4.69 -12.66
N THR A 8 -8.35 -5.28 -12.55
CA THR A 8 -7.73 -6.13 -13.57
C THR A 8 -6.60 -6.96 -12.93
N ASP A 9 -6.91 -8.14 -12.39
CA ASP A 9 -6.18 -9.39 -12.67
C ASP A 9 -6.78 -10.60 -11.94
N SER A 10 -6.51 -11.77 -12.52
CA SER A 10 -7.01 -13.09 -12.17
C SER A 10 -5.89 -14.00 -11.62
N SER A 11 -6.27 -15.01 -10.83
CA SER A 11 -5.37 -15.85 -10.05
C SER A 11 -4.51 -16.83 -10.88
N VAL A 12 -3.23 -16.92 -10.54
CA VAL A 12 -2.37 -18.08 -10.84
C VAL A 12 -2.60 -19.10 -9.72
N GLY A 13 -2.92 -20.36 -10.05
CA GLY A 13 -3.09 -21.42 -9.06
C GLY A 13 -1.77 -21.70 -8.35
N ASN A 14 -1.60 -21.19 -7.13
CA ASN A 14 -0.39 -21.34 -6.33
C ASN A 14 -0.76 -21.62 -4.88
N ASP A 15 -0.31 -22.75 -4.33
CA ASP A 15 -0.72 -23.18 -2.99
C ASP A 15 -0.01 -22.43 -1.84
N ARG A 16 1.01 -21.59 -2.08
CA ARG A 16 1.74 -20.84 -1.03
C ARG A 16 2.20 -19.42 -1.43
N PHE A 17 2.04 -18.47 -0.52
CA PHE A 17 2.38 -17.05 -0.71
C PHE A 17 3.26 -16.52 0.42
N GLY A 18 4.27 -15.72 0.08
CA GLY A 18 4.92 -14.81 1.01
C GLY A 18 4.56 -13.37 0.65
N ALA A 19 3.83 -12.69 1.52
CA ALA A 19 3.44 -11.29 1.35
C ALA A 19 4.28 -10.40 2.26
N ILE A 20 5.02 -9.48 1.66
CA ILE A 20 5.87 -8.50 2.35
C ILE A 20 5.25 -7.13 2.16
N SER A 21 5.08 -6.38 3.25
CA SER A 21 4.63 -5.00 3.23
C SER A 21 5.64 -4.11 3.94
N ILE A 22 6.13 -3.10 3.23
CA ILE A 22 6.94 -2.01 3.76
C ILE A 22 6.06 -0.77 3.76
N SER A 23 5.60 -0.37 4.94
CA SER A 23 4.72 0.79 5.11
C SER A 23 5.49 1.96 5.67
N ALA A 24 5.43 3.09 4.98
CA ALA A 24 6.13 4.31 5.34
C ALA A 24 5.20 5.50 5.57
N ARG A 25 5.71 6.48 6.30
CA ARG A 25 5.16 7.85 6.37
C ARG A 25 6.23 8.84 5.96
N ASN A 26 5.81 9.95 5.36
CA ASN A 26 6.70 11.06 5.09
C ASN A 26 7.36 11.55 6.39
N LEU A 27 8.70 11.60 6.38
CA LEU A 27 9.48 12.30 7.41
C LEU A 27 9.91 13.68 6.90
N SER A 28 10.25 13.78 5.62
CA SER A 28 10.55 15.01 4.91
C SER A 28 10.22 14.88 3.42
N ALA A 29 10.48 15.91 2.63
CA ALA A 29 10.34 15.89 1.18
C ALA A 29 11.20 14.81 0.47
N THR A 30 12.24 14.31 1.13
CA THR A 30 13.21 13.37 0.53
C THR A 30 13.42 12.09 1.34
N GLN A 31 12.82 12.00 2.53
CA GLN A 31 12.97 10.86 3.44
C GLN A 31 11.63 10.29 3.89
N GLY A 32 11.55 8.95 3.90
CA GLY A 32 10.48 8.20 4.52
C GLY A 32 10.94 7.54 5.82
N ARG A 33 10.01 7.33 6.76
CA ARG A 33 10.19 6.48 7.93
C ARG A 33 9.27 5.27 7.79
N ALA A 34 9.84 4.07 7.82
CA ALA A 34 9.17 2.83 7.47
C ALA A 34 9.30 1.74 8.53
N SER A 35 8.37 0.79 8.42
CA SER A 35 8.42 -0.52 9.07
C SER A 35 8.07 -1.59 8.04
N ALA A 36 8.58 -2.79 8.24
CA ALA A 36 8.33 -3.91 7.35
C ALA A 36 7.62 -5.05 8.10
N THR A 37 6.75 -5.75 7.39
CA THR A 37 6.12 -6.99 7.85
C THR A 37 6.16 -8.03 6.75
N MET A 38 6.18 -9.30 7.13
CA MET A 38 6.02 -10.41 6.20
C MET A 38 5.16 -11.50 6.83
N VAL A 39 4.27 -12.09 6.03
CA VAL A 39 3.51 -13.29 6.39
C VAL A 39 3.63 -14.33 5.30
N VAL A 40 3.53 -15.60 5.69
CA VAL A 40 3.50 -16.74 4.78
C VAL A 40 2.22 -17.51 5.01
N PHE A 41 1.46 -17.78 3.95
CA PHE A 41 0.15 -18.42 4.02
C PHE A 41 -0.19 -19.17 2.73
N ASP A 42 -1.16 -20.07 2.80
CA ASP A 42 -1.72 -20.76 1.64
C ASP A 42 -3.01 -20.06 1.19
N ALA A 43 -3.22 -19.99 -0.12
CA ALA A 43 -4.45 -19.46 -0.70
C ALA A 43 -4.70 -20.08 -2.08
N SER A 44 -5.96 -20.34 -2.44
CA SER A 44 -6.30 -20.92 -3.75
C SER A 44 -6.53 -19.87 -4.84
N SER A 45 -6.81 -18.62 -4.45
CA SER A 45 -6.96 -17.48 -5.34
C SER A 45 -6.64 -16.20 -4.57
N VAL A 46 -5.58 -15.50 -4.98
CA VAL A 46 -5.22 -14.18 -4.44
C VAL A 46 -5.21 -13.19 -5.59
N SER A 47 -5.97 -12.10 -5.45
CA SER A 47 -5.79 -10.92 -6.30
C SER A 47 -4.75 -10.05 -5.63
N ILE A 48 -3.59 -9.96 -6.25
CA ILE A 48 -2.45 -9.21 -5.75
C ILE A 48 -2.46 -7.84 -6.42
N PRO A 49 -2.50 -6.74 -5.64
CA PRO A 49 -2.33 -5.41 -6.21
C PRO A 49 -0.99 -5.33 -6.92
N ASN A 50 -0.96 -4.84 -8.16
CA ASN A 50 0.27 -4.62 -8.92
C ASN A 50 0.34 -3.20 -9.49
N SER A 51 1.31 -2.40 -9.03
CA SER A 51 1.46 -1.00 -9.47
C SER A 51 1.83 -0.88 -10.95
N LEU A 52 2.44 -1.91 -11.54
CA LEU A 52 2.79 -1.95 -12.97
C LEU A 52 1.55 -2.02 -13.87
N LEU A 53 0.44 -2.55 -13.38
CA LEU A 53 -0.80 -2.66 -14.13
C LEU A 53 -1.67 -1.40 -14.02
N GLN A 54 -1.36 -0.49 -13.09
CA GLN A 54 -2.11 0.74 -12.89
C GLN A 54 -1.70 1.82 -13.92
N GLN A 55 -2.13 1.63 -15.17
CA GLN A 55 -1.79 2.51 -16.30
C GLN A 55 -2.92 3.48 -16.68
N SER A 56 -4.04 3.46 -15.95
CA SER A 56 -5.19 4.36 -16.16
C SER A 56 -5.81 4.74 -14.83
N ASP A 57 -6.45 5.89 -14.76
CA ASP A 57 -7.13 6.34 -13.54
C ASP A 57 -8.49 5.67 -13.40
N GLN A 58 -8.72 5.08 -12.23
CA GLN A 58 -9.97 4.40 -11.90
C GLN A 58 -10.43 4.83 -10.52
N CYS A 59 -11.65 5.35 -10.42
CA CYS A 59 -12.25 5.78 -9.17
C CYS A 59 -13.57 5.05 -8.92
N VAL A 60 -13.79 4.65 -7.66
CA VAL A 60 -15.02 4.01 -7.21
C VAL A 60 -15.54 4.67 -5.94
N TYR A 61 -16.86 4.62 -5.76
CA TYR A 61 -17.52 5.01 -4.52
C TYR A 61 -17.79 3.75 -3.72
N ALA A 62 -17.33 3.71 -2.48
CA ALA A 62 -17.45 2.52 -1.63
C ALA A 62 -17.67 2.90 -0.17
N SER A 63 -18.32 2.03 0.59
CA SER A 63 -18.29 2.11 2.05
C SER A 63 -16.88 1.84 2.56
N VAL A 64 -16.47 2.53 3.62
CA VAL A 64 -15.20 2.24 4.30
C VAL A 64 -15.38 1.00 5.15
N ASP A 65 -14.55 -0.02 4.91
CA ASP A 65 -14.42 -1.13 5.85
C ASP A 65 -13.69 -0.65 7.11
N THR A 66 -14.38 -0.70 8.24
CA THR A 66 -13.84 -0.33 9.56
C THR A 66 -13.34 -1.53 10.34
N THR A 67 -13.47 -2.74 9.79
CA THR A 67 -13.02 -3.97 10.42
C THR A 67 -11.50 -3.99 10.49
N THR A 68 -10.95 -3.95 11.69
CA THR A 68 -9.51 -4.13 11.91
C THR A 68 -9.20 -5.60 12.13
N THR A 69 -8.67 -6.27 11.11
CA THR A 69 -8.16 -7.64 11.24
C THR A 69 -6.66 -7.62 11.47
N THR A 70 -6.20 -8.32 12.51
CA THR A 70 -4.76 -8.57 12.65
C THR A 70 -4.30 -9.51 11.55
N VAL A 71 -3.40 -9.06 10.69
CA VAL A 71 -2.79 -9.91 9.66
C VAL A 71 -1.94 -10.96 10.35
N ARG A 72 -2.26 -12.24 10.11
CA ARG A 72 -1.56 -13.42 10.61
C ARG A 72 -1.17 -14.30 9.44
N GLY A 73 0.05 -14.86 9.48
CA GLY A 73 0.44 -15.94 8.60
C GLY A 73 0.00 -17.30 9.13
N GLN A 74 0.42 -18.34 8.45
CA GLN A 74 0.20 -19.74 8.81
C GLN A 74 1.53 -20.48 8.93
N PHE A 75 2.51 -20.11 8.11
CA PHE A 75 3.79 -20.80 8.02
C PHE A 75 4.95 -19.93 8.42
N ARG A 76 6.06 -20.61 8.67
CA ARG A 76 7.37 -20.04 8.94
C ARG A 76 8.25 -20.20 7.71
N ALA A 77 9.15 -19.25 7.50
CA ALA A 77 10.21 -19.22 6.50
C ALA A 77 11.58 -18.93 7.13
N GLY A 78 11.86 -19.58 8.28
CA GLY A 78 13.06 -19.46 9.10
C GLY A 78 12.85 -18.69 10.41
N GLU A 79 13.90 -18.64 11.24
CA GLU A 79 13.89 -17.94 12.53
C GLU A 79 13.70 -16.42 12.38
N SER A 80 14.31 -15.84 11.35
CA SER A 80 14.19 -14.43 11.01
C SER A 80 14.36 -14.22 9.51
N VAL A 81 13.85 -13.09 9.02
CA VAL A 81 14.04 -12.62 7.65
C VAL A 81 14.93 -11.38 7.70
N ALA A 82 15.89 -11.25 6.78
CA ALA A 82 16.76 -10.08 6.72
C ALA A 82 16.19 -9.03 5.76
N LEU A 83 16.28 -7.76 6.15
CA LEU A 83 15.95 -6.60 5.33
C LEU A 83 17.18 -5.69 5.24
N ALA A 84 17.63 -5.41 4.02
CA ALA A 84 18.66 -4.42 3.76
C ALA A 84 18.07 -3.21 3.04
N VAL A 85 18.40 -2.00 3.50
CA VAL A 85 18.00 -0.72 2.91
C VAL A 85 19.17 0.25 2.99
N GLY A 86 19.75 0.61 1.86
CA GLY A 86 20.99 1.40 1.84
C GLY A 86 22.09 0.71 2.64
N THR A 87 22.59 1.36 3.70
CA THR A 87 23.60 0.81 4.62
C THR A 87 22.99 0.11 5.85
N GLN A 88 21.67 0.16 6.03
CA GLN A 88 20.98 -0.45 7.15
C GLN A 88 20.72 -1.93 6.88
N SER A 89 20.91 -2.76 7.90
CA SER A 89 20.55 -4.17 7.89
C SER A 89 19.73 -4.47 9.14
N LEU A 90 18.54 -5.01 8.92
CA LEU A 90 17.57 -5.33 9.96
C LEU A 90 17.24 -6.82 9.93
N SER A 91 17.12 -7.41 11.10
CA SER A 91 16.51 -8.74 11.26
C SER A 91 15.06 -8.58 11.69
N LEU A 92 14.16 -9.21 10.96
CA LEU A 92 12.74 -9.30 11.28
C LEU A 92 12.53 -10.68 11.93
N PRO A 93 12.46 -10.78 13.27
CA PRO A 93 12.25 -12.07 13.93
C PRO A 93 10.83 -12.59 13.70
N PHE A 94 10.69 -13.92 13.68
CA PHE A 94 9.36 -14.54 13.63
C PHE A 94 8.64 -14.38 14.99
N ASN A 95 7.45 -13.79 14.97
CA ASN A 95 6.56 -13.73 16.12
C ASN A 95 5.59 -14.92 16.05
N THR A 96 5.71 -15.86 16.99
CA THR A 96 4.87 -17.08 17.03
C THR A 96 3.41 -16.80 17.36
N THR A 97 3.12 -15.78 18.18
CA THR A 97 1.75 -15.39 18.55
C THR A 97 0.98 -14.79 17.39
N LEU A 98 1.64 -13.96 16.57
CA LEU A 98 1.07 -13.28 15.42
C LEU A 98 1.30 -14.02 14.10
N GLN A 99 2.13 -15.07 14.12
CA GLN A 99 2.57 -15.84 12.96
C GLN A 99 3.06 -14.93 11.82
N ARG A 100 3.92 -13.96 12.16
CA ARG A 100 4.44 -12.97 11.21
C ARG A 100 5.85 -12.53 11.55
N TYR A 101 6.56 -12.07 10.55
CA TYR A 101 7.81 -11.33 10.70
C TYR A 101 7.49 -9.84 10.71
N ALA A 102 8.16 -9.08 11.57
CA ALA A 102 8.01 -7.64 11.61
C ALA A 102 9.30 -6.97 12.06
N THR A 103 9.54 -5.75 11.56
CA THR A 103 10.46 -4.84 12.22
C THR A 103 9.99 -4.65 13.67
N PRO A 104 10.88 -4.78 14.68
CA PRO A 104 10.51 -4.46 16.06
C PRO A 104 9.93 -3.04 16.14
N GLU A 105 8.84 -2.86 16.89
CA GLU A 105 8.06 -1.62 16.91
C GLU A 105 8.89 -0.38 17.30
N ALA A 106 9.91 -0.58 18.13
CA ALA A 106 10.83 0.46 18.57
C ALA A 106 11.95 0.79 17.56
N THR A 107 12.07 0.07 16.43
CA THR A 107 13.19 0.18 15.49
C THR A 107 12.76 0.41 14.03
N PRO A 108 11.89 1.39 13.72
CA PRO A 108 11.63 1.75 12.33
C PRO A 108 12.92 2.23 11.66
N PHE A 109 13.03 1.99 10.35
CA PHE A 109 14.15 2.48 9.55
C PHE A 109 13.75 3.73 8.77
N THR A 110 14.73 4.51 8.40
CA THR A 110 14.56 5.62 7.45
C THR A 110 15.16 5.24 6.11
N TYR A 111 14.69 5.87 5.05
CA TYR A 111 15.26 5.71 3.73
C TYR A 111 15.12 7.02 2.94
N THR A 112 15.94 7.14 1.91
CA THR A 112 15.96 8.28 0.99
C THR A 112 15.40 7.90 -0.36
N ARG A 113 15.01 8.92 -1.13
CA ARG A 113 14.50 8.75 -2.50
C ARG A 113 15.47 7.92 -3.34
N GLY A 114 14.94 6.89 -4.01
CA GLY A 114 15.71 6.04 -4.92
C GLY A 114 16.28 4.77 -4.28
N GLU A 115 16.23 4.64 -2.95
CA GLU A 115 16.70 3.42 -2.29
C GLU A 115 15.80 2.22 -2.56
N GLU A 116 16.42 1.04 -2.52
CA GLU A 116 15.78 -0.26 -2.68
C GLU A 116 15.81 -1.01 -1.35
N ALA A 117 14.74 -1.74 -1.07
CA ALA A 117 14.71 -2.73 -0.01
C ALA A 117 14.96 -4.12 -0.58
N LEU A 118 15.97 -4.81 -0.06
CA LEU A 118 16.24 -6.22 -0.35
C LEU A 118 15.84 -7.07 0.84
N ILE A 119 14.97 -8.04 0.59
CA ILE A 119 14.53 -9.05 1.56
C ILE A 119 15.23 -10.36 1.26
N THR A 120 15.84 -10.97 2.28
CA THR A 120 16.46 -12.29 2.21
C THR A 120 15.76 -13.23 3.19
N ILE A 121 15.16 -14.28 2.63
CA ILE A 121 14.40 -15.29 3.35
C ILE A 121 15.26 -16.57 3.41
N PRO A 122 15.64 -17.04 4.60
CA PRO A 122 16.49 -18.23 4.72
C PRO A 122 15.76 -19.53 4.35
N GLY A 123 14.43 -19.54 4.34
CA GLY A 123 13.61 -20.72 4.10
C GLY A 123 13.39 -21.56 5.35
N GLU A 124 12.50 -22.55 5.25
CA GLU A 124 12.12 -23.45 6.33
C GLU A 124 11.78 -24.84 5.75
N GLY A 125 12.74 -25.75 5.72
CA GLY A 125 12.55 -27.12 5.23
C GLY A 125 11.81 -27.16 3.88
N SER A 126 10.74 -27.97 3.81
CA SER A 126 9.81 -28.01 2.68
C SER A 126 8.63 -27.02 2.80
N SER A 127 8.54 -26.27 3.90
CA SER A 127 7.44 -25.34 4.17
C SER A 127 7.56 -24.07 3.35
N PHE A 128 8.75 -23.49 3.23
CA PHE A 128 8.99 -22.32 2.39
C PHE A 128 10.42 -22.29 1.84
N PRO A 129 10.63 -22.08 0.53
CA PRO A 129 11.97 -22.07 -0.06
C PRO A 129 12.79 -20.83 0.32
N ALA A 130 14.10 -21.02 0.47
CA ALA A 130 15.06 -19.92 0.60
C ALA A 130 15.03 -19.03 -0.64
N SER A 131 15.04 -17.71 -0.44
CA SER A 131 14.82 -16.78 -1.54
C SER A 131 15.23 -15.35 -1.21
N THR A 132 15.29 -14.51 -2.25
CA THR A 132 15.46 -13.06 -2.15
C THR A 132 14.46 -12.36 -3.05
N ILE A 133 13.99 -11.19 -2.63
CA ILE A 133 13.15 -10.30 -3.44
C ILE A 133 13.47 -8.85 -3.07
N SER A 134 13.37 -7.94 -4.02
CA SER A 134 13.58 -6.52 -3.75
C SER A 134 12.50 -5.64 -4.35
N VAL A 135 12.37 -4.44 -3.80
CA VAL A 135 11.47 -3.41 -4.30
C VAL A 135 12.11 -2.04 -4.12
N LYS A 136 11.99 -1.18 -5.14
CA LYS A 136 12.28 0.24 -4.97
C LYS A 136 11.31 0.83 -3.96
N LEU A 137 11.82 1.52 -2.94
CA LEU A 137 10.99 2.08 -1.89
C LEU A 137 10.14 3.24 -2.41
N ALA A 138 8.89 3.31 -1.96
CA ALA A 138 7.96 4.36 -2.36
C ALA A 138 8.49 5.73 -1.93
N GLU A 139 8.62 6.64 -2.89
CA GLU A 139 9.24 7.95 -2.69
C GLU A 139 8.27 8.92 -1.99
N PRO A 140 8.71 9.79 -1.06
CA PRO A 140 7.84 10.75 -0.40
C PRO A 140 6.96 11.57 -1.37
N ILE A 141 5.68 11.70 -1.02
CA ILE A 141 4.70 12.49 -1.79
C ILE A 141 4.69 13.91 -1.26
N ILE A 142 4.82 14.88 -2.15
CA ILE A 142 4.73 16.31 -1.86
C ILE A 142 3.46 16.80 -2.56
N PRO A 143 2.32 16.85 -1.85
CA PRO A 143 1.08 17.36 -2.42
C PRO A 143 1.12 18.88 -2.54
N GLU A 144 0.48 19.41 -3.58
CA GLU A 144 0.15 20.83 -3.62
C GLU A 144 -1.01 21.14 -2.64
N PRO A 145 -1.18 22.40 -2.20
CA PRO A 145 -2.33 22.79 -1.39
C PRO A 145 -3.65 22.43 -2.09
N VAL A 146 -4.54 21.73 -1.37
CA VAL A 146 -5.87 21.39 -1.88
C VAL A 146 -6.69 22.69 -1.98
N PRO A 147 -7.27 23.03 -3.14
CA PRO A 147 -8.10 24.22 -3.29
C PRO A 147 -9.36 24.17 -2.42
N ALA A 148 -9.96 25.34 -2.17
CA ALA A 148 -11.25 25.44 -1.52
C ALA A 148 -12.33 24.66 -2.31
N LEU A 149 -13.21 23.94 -1.60
CA LEU A 149 -14.30 23.21 -2.22
C LEU A 149 -15.35 24.19 -2.76
N VAL A 150 -15.64 24.11 -4.06
CA VAL A 150 -16.66 24.95 -4.71
C VAL A 150 -17.71 24.05 -5.36
N ALA A 151 -18.98 24.30 -5.05
CA ALA A 151 -20.08 23.51 -5.58
C ALA A 151 -20.13 23.58 -7.13
N GLY A 152 -20.32 22.42 -7.76
CA GLY A 152 -20.37 22.30 -9.22
C GLY A 152 -19.02 22.39 -9.94
N GLN A 153 -17.92 22.56 -9.21
CA GLN A 153 -16.56 22.58 -9.77
C GLN A 153 -15.85 21.25 -9.53
N VAL A 154 -14.89 20.93 -10.39
CA VAL A 154 -13.93 19.85 -10.14
C VAL A 154 -12.96 20.25 -9.03
N LEU A 155 -12.47 19.28 -8.25
CA LEU A 155 -11.42 19.49 -7.27
C LEU A 155 -10.12 18.91 -7.82
N PRO A 156 -9.18 19.75 -8.28
CA PRO A 156 -7.89 19.28 -8.75
C PRO A 156 -7.01 18.90 -7.55
N ILE A 157 -6.49 17.68 -7.57
CA ILE A 157 -5.48 17.19 -6.63
C ILE A 157 -4.19 17.01 -7.41
N ARG A 158 -3.10 17.57 -6.88
CA ARG A 158 -1.79 17.59 -7.54
C ARG A 158 -0.68 17.20 -6.57
N TRP A 159 0.36 16.56 -7.10
CA TRP A 159 1.53 16.13 -6.32
C TRP A 159 2.78 16.02 -7.21
N ASN A 160 3.93 15.77 -6.58
CA ASN A 160 5.18 15.46 -7.28
C ASN A 160 5.13 14.09 -7.99
N GLY A 161 4.51 14.02 -9.16
CA GLY A 161 4.47 12.81 -9.99
C GLY A 161 5.86 12.29 -10.39
N THR A 162 5.91 11.09 -10.96
CA THR A 162 7.12 10.43 -11.45
C THR A 162 6.92 9.83 -12.83
N SER A 163 7.98 9.78 -13.64
CA SER A 163 7.99 9.07 -14.93
C SER A 163 8.27 7.57 -14.79
N ASP A 164 8.52 7.11 -13.56
CA ASP A 164 8.79 5.72 -13.23
C ASP A 164 7.51 4.88 -13.27
N SER A 165 7.37 4.04 -14.29
CA SER A 165 6.18 3.20 -14.54
C SER A 165 5.95 2.12 -13.49
N THR A 166 6.86 1.93 -12.55
CA THR A 166 6.71 0.97 -11.44
C THR A 166 6.01 1.58 -10.22
N SER A 167 5.67 2.88 -10.27
CA SER A 167 4.96 3.60 -9.22
C SER A 167 3.52 3.87 -9.60
N ALA A 168 2.63 3.75 -8.62
CA ALA A 168 1.23 4.13 -8.74
C ALA A 168 0.77 4.89 -7.49
N ILE A 169 -0.39 5.53 -7.59
CA ILE A 169 -0.98 6.32 -6.51
C ILE A 169 -2.34 5.74 -6.15
N ILE A 170 -2.62 5.69 -4.86
CA ILE A 170 -3.95 5.49 -4.32
C ILE A 170 -4.39 6.82 -3.69
N LEU A 171 -5.55 7.30 -4.08
CA LEU A 171 -6.19 8.46 -3.48
C LEU A 171 -7.46 7.99 -2.75
N SER A 172 -7.49 8.21 -1.44
CA SER A 172 -8.64 7.87 -0.57
C SER A 172 -9.23 9.13 0.02
N LEU A 173 -10.44 9.51 -0.40
CA LEU A 173 -11.21 10.61 0.18
C LEU A 173 -12.35 10.02 0.99
N ARG A 174 -12.24 10.06 2.32
CA ARG A 174 -13.29 9.60 3.23
C ARG A 174 -14.17 10.75 3.66
N TYR A 175 -15.45 10.46 3.80
CA TYR A 175 -16.47 11.42 4.23
C TYR A 175 -17.61 10.70 4.95
N ALA A 176 -18.35 11.45 5.77
CA ALA A 176 -19.57 10.93 6.37
C ALA A 176 -20.74 11.13 5.40
N ASN A 177 -21.43 10.05 5.07
CA ASN A 177 -22.65 10.15 4.28
C ASN A 177 -23.75 10.82 5.14
N ALA A 178 -24.27 11.95 4.65
CA ALA A 178 -25.26 12.75 5.36
C ALA A 178 -26.58 11.98 5.61
N ASN A 179 -26.89 10.97 4.80
CA ASN A 179 -28.15 10.24 4.85
C ASN A 179 -28.09 8.97 5.71
N THR A 180 -26.91 8.36 5.86
CA THR A 180 -26.77 7.02 6.45
C THR A 180 -25.90 6.97 7.69
N SER A 181 -25.19 8.07 8.03
CA SER A 181 -24.15 8.10 9.08
C SER A 181 -22.98 7.11 8.86
N VAL A 182 -22.96 6.39 7.74
CA VAL A 182 -21.87 5.49 7.35
C VAL A 182 -20.73 6.31 6.76
N THR A 183 -19.50 5.93 7.09
CA THR A 183 -18.32 6.50 6.44
C THR A 183 -18.17 5.89 5.05
N GLU A 184 -18.18 6.73 4.04
CA GLU A 184 -17.96 6.37 2.64
C GLU A 184 -16.62 6.92 2.18
N GLN A 185 -16.16 6.43 1.03
CA GLN A 185 -14.96 6.91 0.39
C GLN A 185 -15.11 6.98 -1.14
N ILE A 186 -14.46 7.98 -1.72
CA ILE A 186 -14.02 7.95 -3.11
C ILE A 186 -12.62 7.32 -3.06
N TYR A 187 -12.48 6.16 -3.66
CA TYR A 187 -11.23 5.42 -3.73
C TYR A 187 -10.77 5.37 -5.17
N CYS A 188 -9.61 5.95 -5.44
CA CYS A 188 -9.01 5.98 -6.77
C CYS A 188 -7.68 5.25 -6.79
N ALA A 189 -7.51 4.37 -7.77
CA ALA A 189 -6.21 3.86 -8.18
C ALA A 189 -5.77 4.66 -9.42
N LEU A 190 -4.62 5.29 -9.33
CA LEU A 190 -4.18 6.34 -10.24
C LEU A 190 -2.79 6.05 -10.76
N ARG A 191 -2.52 6.53 -11.97
CA ARG A 191 -1.14 6.65 -12.43
C ARG A 191 -0.40 7.67 -11.57
N ASP A 192 0.89 7.48 -11.35
CA ASP A 192 1.71 8.43 -10.60
C ASP A 192 2.24 9.58 -11.49
N ASP A 193 1.35 10.27 -12.21
CA ASP A 193 1.71 11.35 -13.15
C ASP A 193 1.60 12.77 -12.56
N GLY A 194 1.18 12.87 -11.30
CA GLY A 194 1.16 14.13 -10.54
C GLY A 194 -0.20 14.81 -10.50
N THR A 195 -1.26 14.22 -11.07
CA THR A 195 -2.55 14.88 -11.17
C THR A 195 -3.74 13.94 -11.14
N VAL A 196 -4.83 14.36 -10.51
CA VAL A 196 -6.17 13.80 -10.72
C VAL A 196 -7.22 14.87 -10.45
N ASP A 197 -8.32 14.83 -11.18
CA ASP A 197 -9.47 15.70 -10.94
C ASP A 197 -10.62 14.89 -10.33
N ILE A 198 -11.04 15.29 -9.12
CA ILE A 198 -12.25 14.74 -8.53
C ILE A 198 -13.44 15.45 -9.18
N PRO A 199 -14.37 14.69 -9.78
CA PRO A 199 -15.50 15.27 -10.50
C PRO A 199 -16.45 16.01 -9.55
N ALA A 200 -17.23 16.95 -10.10
CA ALA A 200 -18.10 17.83 -9.32
C ALA A 200 -19.13 17.10 -8.43
N ASN A 201 -19.58 15.90 -8.84
CA ASN A 201 -20.43 15.05 -8.00
C ASN A 201 -19.68 14.51 -6.77
N GLY A 202 -18.40 14.18 -6.91
CA GLY A 202 -17.52 13.82 -5.79
C GLY A 202 -17.29 14.99 -4.83
N VAL A 203 -17.12 16.20 -5.38
CA VAL A 203 -17.02 17.43 -4.56
C VAL A 203 -18.31 17.69 -3.77
N ALA A 204 -19.48 17.49 -4.40
CA ALA A 204 -20.76 17.69 -3.74
C ALA A 204 -20.94 16.79 -2.50
N VAL A 205 -20.57 15.52 -2.58
CA VAL A 205 -20.69 14.60 -1.42
C VAL A 205 -19.69 14.95 -0.30
N LEU A 206 -18.49 15.41 -0.65
CA LEU A 206 -17.52 15.90 0.32
C LEU A 206 -18.04 17.15 1.04
N MET A 207 -18.58 18.11 0.29
CA MET A 207 -19.15 19.34 0.85
C MET A 207 -20.33 19.08 1.78
N ALA A 208 -21.16 18.06 1.47
CA ALA A 208 -22.28 17.66 2.32
C ALA A 208 -21.84 17.04 3.66
N SER A 209 -20.66 16.42 3.72
CA SER A 209 -20.08 15.90 4.96
C SER A 209 -19.53 17.04 5.84
N PRO A 210 -19.68 17.00 7.17
CA PRO A 210 -18.98 17.92 8.07
C PRO A 210 -17.47 17.88 7.86
N ALA A 211 -16.80 19.05 7.90
CA ALA A 211 -15.35 19.16 7.66
C ALA A 211 -14.52 18.25 8.59
N SER A 212 -14.93 18.12 9.86
CA SER A 212 -14.28 17.24 10.85
C SER A 212 -14.37 15.74 10.55
N ARG A 213 -15.19 15.34 9.56
CA ARG A 213 -15.35 13.95 9.12
C ARG A 213 -14.82 13.71 7.72
N ARG A 214 -14.11 14.68 7.14
CA ARG A 214 -13.43 14.53 5.86
C ARG A 214 -11.98 14.14 6.12
N SER A 215 -11.45 13.21 5.33
CA SER A 215 -10.02 12.93 5.33
C SER A 215 -9.56 12.56 3.92
N MET A 216 -8.43 13.12 3.50
CA MET A 216 -7.83 12.81 2.21
C MET A 216 -6.42 12.27 2.43
N VAL A 217 -6.15 11.11 1.84
CA VAL A 217 -4.84 10.46 1.90
C VAL A 217 -4.40 10.10 0.50
N LEU A 218 -3.18 10.50 0.14
CA LEU A 218 -2.45 9.98 -1.00
C LEU A 218 -1.47 8.91 -0.49
N THR A 219 -1.49 7.75 -1.13
CA THR A 219 -0.55 6.66 -0.89
C THR A 219 0.17 6.36 -2.18
N ARG A 220 1.48 6.55 -2.21
CA ARG A 220 2.31 6.07 -3.32
C ARG A 220 2.70 4.65 -3.01
N TRP A 221 2.60 3.77 -4.00
CA TRP A 221 2.94 2.38 -3.83
C TRP A 221 3.71 1.81 -5.02
N ARG A 222 4.57 0.84 -4.70
CA ARG A 222 5.44 0.12 -5.63
C ARG A 222 5.40 -1.35 -5.29
N THR A 223 5.28 -2.20 -6.30
CA THR A 223 5.24 -3.65 -6.11
C THR A 223 6.32 -4.37 -6.89
N ASN A 224 6.65 -5.55 -6.41
CA ASN A 224 7.39 -6.54 -7.18
C ASN A 224 6.89 -7.94 -6.83
N GLU A 225 7.00 -8.85 -7.79
CA GLU A 225 6.56 -10.23 -7.67
C GLU A 225 7.68 -11.18 -8.09
N LYS A 226 7.78 -12.32 -7.42
CA LYS A 226 8.75 -13.36 -7.77
C LYS A 226 8.15 -14.74 -7.58
N VAL A 227 8.01 -15.47 -8.68
CA VAL A 227 7.68 -16.89 -8.67
C VAL A 227 8.93 -17.66 -8.25
N LEU A 228 8.85 -18.42 -7.16
CA LEU A 228 9.98 -19.20 -6.65
C LEU A 228 9.98 -20.63 -7.20
N ASN A 229 8.79 -21.19 -7.40
CA ASN A 229 8.54 -22.48 -8.03
C ASN A 229 7.08 -22.53 -8.49
N ASN A 230 6.63 -23.68 -8.99
CA ASN A 230 5.26 -23.88 -9.52
C ASN A 230 4.13 -23.70 -8.50
N THR A 231 4.43 -23.55 -7.22
CA THR A 231 3.45 -23.47 -6.12
C THR A 231 3.69 -22.31 -5.16
N THR A 232 4.74 -21.51 -5.37
CA THR A 232 5.17 -20.49 -4.39
C THR A 232 5.44 -19.14 -5.06
N LEU A 233 4.75 -18.11 -4.59
CA LEU A 233 4.91 -16.72 -5.02
C LEU A 233 5.35 -15.84 -3.85
N LEU A 234 6.30 -14.93 -4.12
CA LEU A 234 6.57 -13.78 -3.28
C LEU A 234 5.96 -12.54 -3.90
N HIS A 235 5.32 -11.73 -3.06
CA HIS A 235 4.91 -10.38 -3.40
C HIS A 235 5.43 -9.41 -2.35
N ILE A 236 6.03 -8.32 -2.80
CA ILE A 236 6.50 -7.24 -1.95
C ILE A 236 5.84 -5.94 -2.39
N VAL A 237 5.30 -5.20 -1.43
CA VAL A 237 4.78 -3.85 -1.63
C VAL A 237 5.52 -2.87 -0.74
N SER A 238 5.94 -1.74 -1.31
CA SER A 238 6.36 -0.57 -0.56
C SER A 238 5.31 0.52 -0.72
N THR A 239 4.87 1.11 0.39
CA THR A 239 3.91 2.22 0.41
C THR A 239 4.46 3.40 1.21
N ILE A 240 4.04 4.60 0.85
CA ILE A 240 4.21 5.79 1.68
C ILE A 240 2.94 6.63 1.67
N ASP A 241 2.45 6.95 2.86
CA ASP A 241 1.21 7.68 3.05
C ASP A 241 1.46 9.16 3.35
N THR A 242 0.65 10.02 2.74
CA THR A 242 0.60 11.46 3.01
C THR A 242 -0.84 11.90 3.19
N THR A 243 -1.14 12.53 4.34
CA THR A 243 -2.45 13.11 4.60
C THR A 243 -2.49 14.54 4.07
N LEU A 244 -3.55 14.88 3.33
CA LEU A 244 -3.78 16.20 2.79
C LEU A 244 -4.77 16.94 3.68
N SER A 245 -4.49 18.22 3.94
CA SER A 245 -5.44 19.10 4.59
C SER A 245 -6.51 19.49 3.58
N ILE A 246 -7.78 19.21 3.91
CA ILE A 246 -8.92 19.69 3.17
C ILE A 246 -9.34 21.02 3.82
N PRO A 247 -9.44 22.12 3.08
CA PRO A 247 -9.91 23.39 3.62
C PRO A 247 -11.37 23.35 4.09
#